data_AF-A0A956W8R5-F1
#
_entry.id   AF-A0A956W8R5-F1
#
_cell.length_a   1.000
_cell.length_b   1.000
_cell.length_c   1.000
_cell.angle_alpha   90.00
_cell.angle_beta   90.00
_cell.angle_gamma   90.00
#
_symmetry.space_group_name_H-M   'P 1'
#
loop_
_entity.id
_entity.type
_entity.pdbx_description
1 polymer ?
#
loop_
_entity_poly.entity_id
_entity_poly.type
_entity_poly.pdbx_seq_one_letter_code
_entity_poly.pdbx_strand_id
1 'polypeptide(L)' 'ERLVFLEDPNGVLITLTAWAVEPPAGMPRALVLQRAAMLRDQGDSPFIEDAHIEQAIKDVEAAFREN' A
#
# COMPACT_ATOMS: atom_id res chain seq x y z
N GLU A 1 -11.38 5.10 -0.41
CA GLU A 1 -11.10 3.86 -1.16
C GLU A 1 -12.22 3.55 -2.17
N ARG A 2 -11.88 2.95 -3.32
CA ARG A 2 -12.85 2.28 -4.21
C ARG A 2 -12.38 0.85 -4.42
N LEU A 3 -13.17 -0.12 -3.97
CA LEU A 3 -12.89 -1.54 -4.15
C LEU A 3 -13.60 -2.04 -5.41
N VAL A 4 -12.85 -2.67 -6.31
CA VAL A 4 -13.42 -3.39 -7.45
C VAL A 4 -13.05 -4.86 -7.26
N PHE A 5 -14.08 -5.69 -7.16
CA PHE A 5 -13.95 -7.14 -7.14
C PHE A 5 -14.17 -7.66 -8.56
N LEU A 6 -13.16 -8.32 -9.12
CA LEU A 6 -13.27 -9.05 -10.37
C LEU A 6 -13.12 -10.53 -10.04
N GLU A 7 -14.17 -11.29 -10.29
CA GLU A 7 -14.13 -12.75 -10.26
C GLU A 7 -13.62 -13.25 -11.62
N ASP A 8 -12.44 -13.85 -11.61
CA ASP A 8 -11.92 -14.58 -12.76
C ASP A 8 -12.56 -15.99 -12.84
N PRO A 9 -12.88 -16.54 -14.03
CA PRO A 9 -13.49 -17.86 -14.17
C PRO A 9 -12.69 -19.01 -13.55
N ASN A 10 -11.41 -18.81 -13.25
CA ASN A 10 -10.55 -19.79 -12.58
C ASN A 10 -10.56 -19.65 -11.04
N GLY A 11 -11.43 -18.80 -10.48
CA GLY A 11 -11.59 -18.60 -9.04
C GLY A 11 -10.53 -17.69 -8.42
N VAL A 12 -9.86 -16.86 -9.23
CA VAL A 12 -8.91 -15.85 -8.74
C VAL A 12 -9.66 -14.59 -8.34
N LEU A 13 -9.46 -14.16 -7.09
CA LEU A 13 -9.96 -12.89 -6.58
C LEU A 13 -8.91 -11.80 -6.83
N ILE A 14 -9.26 -10.81 -7.64
CA ILE A 14 -8.41 -9.63 -7.86
C ILE A 14 -8.97 -8.47 -7.03
N THR A 15 -8.15 -7.94 -6.12
CA THR A 15 -8.46 -6.72 -5.37
C THR A 15 -7.72 -5.54 -6.00
N LEU A 16 -8.45 -4.60 -6.58
CA LEU A 16 -7.90 -3.33 -7.05
C LEU A 16 -7.99 -2.30 -5.93
N THR A 17 -6.86 -2.00 -5.30
CA THR A 17 -6.73 -0.93 -4.30
C THR A 17 -6.26 0.34 -4.96
N ALA A 18 -7.02 1.43 -4.79
CA ALA A 18 -6.64 2.76 -5.25
C ALA A 18 -6.64 3.73 -4.07
N TRP A 19 -5.54 4.47 -3.93
CA TRP A 19 -5.31 5.51 -2.92
C TRP A 19 -4.90 6.81 -3.60
N ALA A 20 -5.04 7.94 -2.92
CA ALA A 20 -4.82 9.27 -3.53
C ALA A 20 -3.35 9.73 -3.47
N VAL A 21 -2.57 9.15 -2.55
CA VAL A 21 -1.21 9.59 -2.23
C VAL A 21 -0.18 8.87 -3.12
N GLU A 22 0.42 9.60 -4.06
CA GLU A 22 1.47 9.01 -4.90
C GLU A 22 2.84 9.03 -4.21
N PRO A 23 3.61 7.92 -4.24
CA PRO A 23 4.98 7.91 -3.77
C PRO A 23 5.85 8.92 -4.53
N PRO A 24 6.84 9.55 -3.87
CA PRO A 24 7.80 10.44 -4.52
C PRO A 24 8.53 9.78 -5.70
N ALA A 25 8.94 10.59 -6.67
CA ALA A 25 9.69 10.11 -7.83
C ALA A 25 10.98 9.39 -7.42
N GLY A 26 11.25 8.24 -8.02
CA GLY A 26 12.42 7.40 -7.71
C GLY A 26 12.22 6.43 -6.53
N MET A 27 11.13 6.54 -5.78
CA MET A 27 10.81 5.58 -4.72
C MET A 27 10.18 4.30 -5.30
N PRO A 28 10.69 3.10 -4.93
CA PRO A 28 10.08 1.86 -5.36
C PRO A 28 8.68 1.68 -4.75
N ARG A 29 7.63 1.79 -5.58
CA ARG A 29 6.23 1.64 -5.16
C ARG A 29 5.97 0.33 -4.42
N ALA A 30 6.65 -0.75 -4.83
CA ALA A 30 6.54 -2.07 -4.19
C ALA A 30 6.96 -2.05 -2.71
N LEU A 31 8.00 -1.28 -2.35
CA LEU A 31 8.46 -1.16 -0.96
C LEU A 31 7.46 -0.38 -0.11
N VAL A 32 6.91 0.71 -0.67
CA VAL A 32 5.85 1.49 -0.01
C VAL A 32 4.63 0.61 0.25
N LEU A 33 4.20 -0.16 -0.75
CA LEU A 33 3.06 -1.06 -0.61
C LEU A 33 3.29 -2.18 0.40
N GLN A 34 4.47 -2.79 0.38
CA GLN A 34 4.85 -3.79 1.37
C GLN A 34 4.77 -3.20 2.78
N ARG A 35 5.30 -1.99 2.99
CA ARG A 35 5.28 -1.34 4.29
C ARG A 35 3.87 -0.93 4.71
N ALA A 36 3.06 -0.41 3.79
CA ALA A 36 1.68 -0.04 4.07
C ALA A 36 0.81 -1.26 4.45
N ALA A 37 1.04 -2.42 3.82
CA ALA A 37 0.38 -3.67 4.19
C ALA A 37 0.74 -4.09 5.63
N MET A 38 2.00 -3.97 6.03
CA MET A 38 2.41 -4.24 7.41
C MET A 38 1.75 -3.30 8.42
N LEU A 39 1.61 -2.01 8.08
CA LEU A 39 0.96 -1.02 8.95
C LEU A 39 -0.54 -1.31 9.11
N ARG A 40 -1.21 -1.69 8.02
CA ARG A 40 -2.60 -2.17 8.07
C ARG A 40 -2.74 -3.37 9.02
N ASP A 41 -1.88 -4.36 8.87
CA ASP A 41 -1.93 -5.59 9.66
C ASP A 41 -1.68 -5.34 11.17
N GLN A 42 -0.92 -4.29 11.51
CA GLN A 42 -0.73 -3.85 12.89
C GLN A 42 -1.93 -3.09 13.46
N GLY A 43 -2.69 -2.43 12.60
CA GLY A 43 -3.86 -1.64 12.99
C GLY A 43 -5.19 -2.38 12.93
N ASP A 44 -5.20 -3.67 12.58
CA ASP A 44 -6.40 -4.48 12.31
C ASP A 44 -7.38 -3.80 11.32
N SER A 45 -6.86 -2.96 10.41
CA SER A 45 -7.69 -2.30 9.41
C SER A 45 -8.04 -3.29 8.29
N PRO A 46 -9.30 -3.32 7.81
CA PRO A 46 -9.69 -4.21 6.73
C PRO A 46 -8.99 -3.88 5.40
N PHE A 47 -8.51 -2.64 5.23
CA PHE A 47 -7.97 -2.16 3.96
C PHE A 47 -6.72 -1.29 4.12
N ILE A 48 -5.98 -1.12 3.03
CA ILE A 48 -4.92 -0.11 2.98
C ILE A 48 -5.59 1.24 2.75
N GLU A 49 -5.27 2.21 3.60
CA GLU A 49 -5.85 3.54 3.61
C GLU A 49 -4.75 4.56 3.31
N ASP A 50 -5.15 5.80 2.98
CA ASP A 50 -4.19 6.87 2.68
C ASP A 50 -3.19 7.07 3.83
N ALA A 51 -3.64 6.95 5.09
CA ALA A 51 -2.77 7.04 6.27
C ALA A 51 -1.66 5.97 6.31
N HIS A 52 -1.97 4.73 5.87
CA HIS A 52 -0.99 3.65 5.77
C HIS A 52 0.06 3.96 4.70
N ILE A 53 -0.36 4.54 3.57
CA ILE A 53 0.54 4.92 2.48
C ILE A 53 1.43 6.09 2.88
N GLU A 54 0.87 7.14 3.49
CA GLU A 54 1.63 8.30 3.95
C GLU A 54 2.71 7.90 4.95
N GLN A 55 2.36 7.05 5.92
CA GLN A 55 3.33 6.57 6.90
C GLN A 55 4.36 5.64 6.26
N ALA A 56 3.95 4.76 5.34
CA ALA A 56 4.87 3.90 4.61
C ALA A 56 5.90 4.68 3.79
N ILE A 57 5.49 5.78 3.14
CA ILE A 57 6.41 6.68 2.43
C ILE A 57 7.46 7.24 3.40
N LYS A 58 7.03 7.78 4.55
CA LYS A 58 7.95 8.32 5.57
C LYS A 58 8.94 7.28 6.07
N ASP A 59 8.47 6.07 6.35
CA ASP A 59 9.30 4.96 6.83
C ASP A 59 10.34 4.55 5.78
N VAL A 60 9.92 4.44 4.52
CA VAL A 60 10.81 4.10 3.40
C VAL A 60 11.84 5.21 3.15
N GLU A 61 11.45 6.48 3.20
CA GLU A 61 12.37 7.62 3.12
C GLU A 61 13.40 7.65 4.26
N ALA A 62 13.00 7.27 5.47
CA ALA A 62 13.94 7.17 6.60
C ALA A 62 14.97 6.06 6.33
N ALA A 63 14.53 4.87 5.95
CA ALA A 63 15.40 3.74 5.65
C ALA A 63 16.38 4.00 4.49
N PHE A 64 15.99 4.81 3.50
CA PHE A 64 16.90 5.24 2.41
C PHE A 64 17.93 6.28 2.85
N ARG A 65 17.63 7.10 3.86
CA ARG A 65 18.57 8.12 4.37
C ARG A 65 19.60 7.55 5.34
N GLU A 66 19.30 6.42 5.95
CA GLU A 66 20.18 5.73 6.90
C GLU A 66 21.19 4.77 6.22
N ASN A 67 21.03 4.52 4.92
CA ASN A 67 21.96 3.75 4.07
C ASN A 67 22.84 4.65 3.21
#